data_AF-A0A9E0CUV0-F1
#
_entry.id   AF-A0A9E0CUV0-F1
#
_cell.length_a   1.000
_cell.length_b   1.000
_cell.length_c   1.000
_cell.angle_alpha   90.00
_cell.angle_beta   90.00
_cell.angle_gamma   90.00
#
_symmetry.space_group_name_H-M   'P 1'
#
loop_
_entity.id
_entity.type
_entity.pdbx_description
1 polymer ?
#
loop_
_entity_poly.entity_id
_entity_poly.type
_entity_poly.pdbx_seq_one_letter_code
_entity_poly.pdbx_strand_id
1 'polypeptide(L)'
;MLINLEAPASVGRPSSDAVLAMLPLLFSDPAGALGQLVHEHGPLVLLEVGPVQALLVTDPDGVREVLVEQQHCLAKGAAVQSTRPILGDGLLTSEGAHHARQRRLVSPAFHRPQLAKFAVTMGQIAAEETDSWVAETVIDAHAAMTRTAMRIVGSTLFGLDVTGDAARVGVALDGVLAISNRLLPLAQLVGQGLSPDEQSAAAQLIAELDDVIAGIIAQRRAAPGDRDVVSLLT
;
A
#
# COMPACT_ATOMS: atom_id res chain seq x y z
N MET A 1 -11.78 6.11 -23.71
CA MET A 1 -10.86 5.47 -24.67
C MET A 1 -10.97 3.97 -24.41
N LEU A 2 -11.42 3.20 -25.40
CA LEU A 2 -11.73 1.77 -25.23
C LEU A 2 -10.41 0.97 -25.31
N ILE A 3 -10.10 0.23 -24.24
CA ILE A 3 -8.98 -0.73 -24.16
C ILE A 3 -9.22 -1.79 -25.24
N ASN A 4 -8.22 -2.07 -26.07
CA ASN A 4 -8.39 -2.86 -27.29
C ASN A 4 -8.05 -4.33 -27.01
N LEU A 5 -8.95 -5.01 -26.30
CA LEU A 5 -8.89 -6.44 -26.05
C LEU A 5 -9.12 -7.20 -27.38
N GLU A 6 -8.05 -7.64 -28.05
CA GLU A 6 -8.15 -8.49 -29.24
C GLU A 6 -8.87 -9.80 -28.88
N ALA A 7 -10.08 -9.97 -29.44
CA ALA A 7 -11.08 -11.01 -29.16
C ALA A 7 -11.43 -11.13 -27.67
N PRO A 8 -12.42 -10.38 -27.13
CA PRO A 8 -12.73 -10.46 -25.72
C PRO A 8 -13.21 -11.88 -25.40
N ALA A 9 -12.51 -12.55 -24.48
CA ALA A 9 -13.19 -13.43 -23.54
C ALA A 9 -14.44 -12.65 -23.09
N SER A 10 -15.63 -13.22 -23.28
CA SER A 10 -16.88 -12.51 -23.06
C SER A 10 -16.83 -11.81 -21.71
N VAL A 11 -16.93 -10.47 -21.70
CA VAL A 11 -16.87 -9.70 -20.46
C VAL A 11 -18.06 -10.11 -19.60
N GLY A 12 -17.77 -10.69 -18.46
CA GLY A 12 -18.73 -11.03 -17.44
C GLY A 12 -19.42 -9.77 -16.93
N ARG A 13 -20.75 -9.82 -16.82
CA ARG A 13 -21.58 -8.68 -16.37
C ARG A 13 -22.59 -9.16 -15.34
N PRO A 14 -22.19 -9.32 -14.06
CA PRO A 14 -23.14 -9.54 -12.99
C PRO A 14 -24.19 -8.42 -12.97
N SER A 15 -25.42 -8.73 -12.57
CA SER A 15 -26.45 -7.71 -12.40
C SER A 15 -26.06 -6.73 -11.28
N SER A 16 -26.53 -5.48 -11.35
CA SER A 16 -26.26 -4.50 -10.30
C SER A 16 -26.72 -4.98 -8.91
N ASP A 17 -27.82 -5.73 -8.83
CA ASP A 17 -28.29 -6.33 -7.57
C ASP A 17 -27.31 -7.37 -7.03
N ALA A 18 -26.71 -8.20 -7.90
CA ALA A 18 -25.69 -9.17 -7.51
C ALA A 18 -24.42 -8.46 -7.02
N VAL A 19 -24.00 -7.38 -7.68
CA VAL A 19 -22.85 -6.58 -7.23
C VAL A 19 -23.14 -5.92 -5.88
N LEU A 20 -24.34 -5.33 -5.71
CA LEU A 20 -24.77 -4.72 -4.44
C LEU A 20 -24.80 -5.74 -3.29
N ALA A 21 -25.31 -6.95 -3.54
CA ALA A 21 -25.34 -8.03 -2.56
C ALA A 21 -23.92 -8.49 -2.14
N MET A 22 -22.94 -8.34 -3.03
CA MET A 22 -21.55 -8.73 -2.80
C MET A 22 -20.69 -7.60 -2.21
N LEU A 23 -21.18 -6.35 -2.19
CA LEU A 23 -20.44 -5.21 -1.62
C LEU A 23 -19.96 -5.45 -0.18
N PRO A 24 -20.76 -5.98 0.77
CA PRO A 24 -20.27 -6.25 2.11
C PRO A 24 -19.07 -7.21 2.12
N LEU A 25 -19.11 -8.25 1.28
CA LEU A 25 -18.01 -9.22 1.15
C LEU A 25 -16.79 -8.58 0.48
N LEU A 26 -16.98 -7.68 -0.49
CA LEU A 26 -15.87 -6.90 -1.08
C LEU A 26 -15.13 -6.05 -0.05
N PHE A 27 -15.76 -5.68 1.08
CA PHE A 27 -15.10 -4.96 2.17
C PHE A 27 -14.51 -5.86 3.26
N SER A 28 -15.15 -7.00 3.58
CA SER A 28 -14.70 -7.89 4.65
C SER A 28 -13.76 -9.02 4.19
N ASP A 29 -13.93 -9.52 2.96
CA ASP A 29 -13.10 -10.53 2.30
C ASP A 29 -12.98 -10.22 0.79
N PRO A 30 -12.20 -9.18 0.42
CA PRO A 30 -12.06 -8.76 -0.96
C PRO A 30 -11.50 -9.86 -1.85
N ALA A 31 -10.55 -10.66 -1.35
CA ALA A 31 -9.93 -11.73 -2.13
C ALA A 31 -10.94 -12.84 -2.45
N GLY A 32 -11.74 -13.27 -1.47
CA GLY A 32 -12.80 -14.23 -1.68
C GLY A 32 -13.87 -13.73 -2.64
N ALA A 33 -14.36 -12.50 -2.44
CA ALA A 33 -15.37 -11.88 -3.32
C ALA A 33 -14.89 -11.76 -4.78
N LEU A 34 -13.68 -11.25 -5.00
CA LEU A 34 -13.10 -11.12 -6.34
C LEU A 34 -12.84 -12.50 -6.96
N GLY A 35 -12.39 -13.47 -6.18
CA GLY A 35 -12.21 -14.85 -6.64
C GLY A 35 -13.52 -15.49 -7.10
N GLN A 36 -14.61 -15.28 -6.34
CA GLN A 36 -15.94 -15.76 -6.71
C GLN A 36 -16.44 -15.11 -8.00
N LEU A 37 -16.29 -13.78 -8.14
CA LEU A 37 -16.65 -13.05 -9.36
C LEU A 37 -15.94 -13.61 -10.60
N VAL A 38 -14.64 -13.86 -10.48
CA VAL A 38 -13.85 -14.43 -11.59
C VAL A 38 -14.27 -15.86 -11.90
N HIS A 39 -14.57 -16.66 -10.88
CA HIS A 39 -15.03 -18.03 -11.06
C HIS A 39 -16.38 -18.10 -11.79
N GLU A 40 -17.32 -17.23 -11.45
CA GLU A 40 -18.69 -17.22 -12.01
C GLU A 40 -18.78 -16.53 -13.37
N HIS A 41 -17.99 -15.48 -13.60
CA HIS A 41 -18.16 -14.58 -14.74
C HIS A 41 -16.95 -14.52 -15.69
N GLY A 42 -15.89 -15.25 -15.38
CA GLY A 42 -14.68 -15.30 -16.20
C GLY A 42 -13.65 -14.22 -15.83
N PRO A 43 -12.53 -14.15 -16.57
CA PRO A 43 -11.36 -13.38 -16.15
C PRO A 43 -11.48 -11.86 -16.34
N LEU A 44 -12.49 -11.41 -17.10
CA LEU A 44 -12.84 -10.01 -17.32
C LEU A 44 -14.26 -9.77 -16.82
N VAL A 45 -14.42 -9.01 -15.74
CA VAL A 45 -15.74 -8.76 -15.12
C VAL A 45 -15.98 -7.27 -14.99
N LEU A 46 -17.05 -6.78 -15.62
CA LEU A 46 -17.50 -5.40 -15.47
C LEU A 46 -18.52 -5.31 -14.33
N LEU A 47 -18.14 -4.62 -13.26
CA LEU A 47 -18.97 -4.32 -12.10
C LEU A 47 -19.63 -2.96 -12.29
N GLU A 48 -20.96 -2.91 -12.27
CA GLU A 48 -21.74 -1.69 -12.49
C GLU A 48 -22.70 -1.45 -11.32
N VAL A 49 -22.45 -0.38 -10.56
CA VAL A 49 -23.30 0.07 -9.45
C VAL A 49 -23.58 1.56 -9.61
N GLY A 50 -24.77 1.88 -10.14
CA GLY A 50 -25.16 3.25 -10.44
C GLY A 50 -24.15 3.93 -11.40
N PRO A 51 -23.57 5.09 -11.04
CA PRO A 51 -22.58 5.77 -11.88
C PRO A 51 -21.18 5.16 -11.78
N VAL A 52 -20.95 4.20 -10.86
CA VAL A 52 -19.64 3.60 -10.63
C VAL A 52 -19.50 2.36 -11.49
N GLN A 53 -18.48 2.37 -12.34
CA GLN A 53 -18.07 1.23 -13.15
C GLN A 53 -16.64 0.84 -12.78
N ALA A 54 -16.42 -0.45 -12.57
CA ALA A 54 -15.10 -1.01 -12.34
C ALA A 54 -14.91 -2.26 -13.21
N LEU A 55 -13.80 -2.34 -13.93
CA LEU A 55 -13.43 -3.52 -14.69
C LEU A 55 -12.40 -4.32 -13.90
N LEU A 56 -12.78 -5.51 -13.46
CA LEU A 56 -11.87 -6.49 -12.89
C LEU A 56 -11.18 -7.24 -14.03
N VAL A 57 -9.84 -7.15 -14.06
CA VAL A 57 -8.99 -7.77 -15.07
C VAL A 57 -8.07 -8.77 -14.39
N THR A 58 -8.22 -10.05 -14.70
CA THR A 58 -7.41 -11.14 -14.12
C THR A 58 -6.76 -12.03 -15.18
N ASP A 59 -7.07 -11.82 -16.47
CA ASP A 59 -6.34 -12.48 -17.53
C ASP A 59 -4.93 -11.88 -17.69
N PRO A 60 -3.88 -12.68 -17.94
CA PRO A 60 -2.51 -12.16 -18.02
C PRO A 60 -2.27 -11.09 -19.10
N ASP A 61 -2.94 -11.20 -20.25
CA ASP A 61 -2.74 -10.28 -21.38
C ASP A 61 -3.42 -8.94 -21.08
N GLY A 62 -4.64 -8.95 -20.54
CA GLY A 62 -5.32 -7.74 -20.06
C GLY A 62 -4.58 -7.08 -18.89
N VAL A 63 -4.04 -7.85 -17.94
CA VAL A 63 -3.21 -7.31 -16.85
C VAL A 63 -1.97 -6.62 -17.42
N ARG A 64 -1.31 -7.20 -18.42
CA ARG A 64 -0.18 -6.59 -19.11
C ARG A 64 -0.59 -5.32 -19.85
N GLU A 65 -1.70 -5.35 -20.59
CA GLU A 65 -2.20 -4.18 -21.32
C GLU A 65 -2.43 -3.01 -20.36
N VAL A 66 -3.11 -3.26 -19.24
CA VAL A 66 -3.41 -2.24 -18.21
C VAL A 66 -2.15 -1.75 -17.49
N LEU A 67 -1.30 -2.66 -16.99
CA LEU A 67 -0.19 -2.29 -16.10
C LEU A 67 1.09 -1.89 -16.84
N VAL A 68 1.24 -2.23 -18.12
CA VAL A 68 2.47 -1.97 -18.89
C VAL A 68 2.19 -1.10 -20.11
N GLU A 69 1.28 -1.52 -20.98
CA GLU A 69 1.13 -0.93 -22.32
C GLU A 69 0.34 0.38 -22.27
N GLN A 70 -0.74 0.41 -21.48
CA GLN A 70 -1.66 1.55 -21.35
C GLN A 70 -1.48 2.33 -20.04
N GLN A 71 -0.43 2.05 -19.26
CA GLN A 71 -0.21 2.69 -17.95
C GLN A 71 -0.19 4.24 -18.00
N HIS A 72 0.18 4.83 -19.15
CA HIS A 72 0.25 6.27 -19.35
C HIS A 72 -1.11 6.93 -19.61
N CYS A 73 -2.12 6.13 -19.98
CA CYS A 73 -3.50 6.55 -20.18
C CYS A 73 -4.39 6.27 -18.97
N LEU A 74 -3.83 5.64 -17.95
CA LEU A 74 -4.53 5.27 -16.72
C LEU A 74 -3.99 6.10 -15.56
N ALA A 75 -4.89 6.49 -14.66
CA ALA A 75 -4.54 7.09 -13.38
C ALA A 75 -4.78 6.08 -12.26
N LYS A 76 -4.11 6.25 -11.12
CA LYS A 76 -4.38 5.44 -9.93
C LYS A 76 -5.86 5.58 -9.56
N GLY A 77 -6.46 4.44 -9.23
CA GLY A 77 -7.90 4.35 -8.96
C GLY A 77 -8.33 5.16 -7.74
N ALA A 78 -9.65 5.35 -7.61
CA ALA A 78 -10.27 6.08 -6.52
C ALA A 78 -9.84 5.59 -5.12
N ALA A 79 -9.52 4.29 -4.96
CA ALA A 79 -9.03 3.72 -3.71
C ALA A 79 -7.68 4.29 -3.26
N VAL A 80 -6.77 4.56 -4.20
CA VAL A 80 -5.49 5.18 -3.87
C VAL A 80 -5.68 6.68 -3.65
N GLN A 81 -6.49 7.33 -4.50
CA GLN A 81 -6.74 8.77 -4.39
C GLN A 81 -7.51 9.16 -3.12
N SER A 82 -8.35 8.27 -2.59
CA SER A 82 -9.06 8.49 -1.33
C SER A 82 -8.12 8.56 -0.13
N THR A 83 -6.92 7.98 -0.21
CA THR A 83 -5.89 8.07 0.85
C THR A 83 -5.09 9.37 0.81
N ARG A 84 -5.19 10.17 -0.26
CA ARG A 84 -4.41 11.42 -0.43
C ARG A 84 -4.61 12.46 0.68
N PRO A 85 -5.81 12.68 1.25
CA PRO A 85 -5.98 13.59 2.39
C PRO A 85 -5.22 13.14 3.65
N ILE A 86 -4.97 11.84 3.76
CA ILE A 86 -4.31 11.21 4.91
C ILE A 86 -2.79 11.15 4.67
N LEU A 87 -2.38 10.58 3.54
CA LEU A 87 -0.98 10.29 3.22
C LEU A 87 -0.25 11.44 2.51
N GLY A 88 -0.94 12.56 2.28
CA GLY A 88 -0.43 13.70 1.54
C GLY A 88 -0.17 13.38 0.07
N ASP A 89 0.65 14.22 -0.58
CA ASP A 89 1.00 14.11 -2.01
C ASP A 89 2.38 13.47 -2.20
N GLY A 90 2.51 12.20 -1.77
CA GLY A 90 3.74 11.41 -1.85
C GLY A 90 3.75 10.43 -3.03
N LEU A 91 4.77 9.56 -3.10
CA LEU A 91 4.93 8.59 -4.20
C LEU A 91 3.70 7.70 -4.43
N LEU A 92 2.99 7.35 -3.35
CA LEU A 92 1.79 6.51 -3.43
C LEU A 92 0.62 7.24 -4.09
N THR A 93 0.44 8.53 -3.83
CA THR A 93 -0.78 9.29 -4.17
C THR A 93 -0.58 10.24 -5.35
N SER A 94 0.66 10.65 -5.61
CA SER A 94 1.01 11.56 -6.71
C SER A 94 0.93 10.89 -8.08
N GLU A 95 0.78 11.73 -9.11
CA GLU A 95 0.62 11.29 -10.51
C GLU A 95 1.54 12.05 -11.48
N GLY A 96 1.68 11.50 -12.69
CA GLY A 96 2.31 12.17 -13.82
C GLY A 96 3.71 12.71 -13.53
N ALA A 97 3.94 13.98 -13.90
CA ALA A 97 5.25 14.62 -13.77
C ALA A 97 5.69 14.76 -12.30
N HIS A 98 4.77 14.96 -11.36
CA HIS A 98 5.11 15.09 -9.94
C HIS A 98 5.60 13.75 -9.39
N HIS A 99 4.87 12.67 -9.66
CA HIS A 99 5.28 11.30 -9.33
C HIS A 99 6.62 10.93 -9.97
N ALA A 100 6.80 11.22 -11.26
CA ALA A 100 8.05 10.94 -11.96
C ALA A 100 9.25 11.68 -11.32
N ARG A 101 9.05 12.93 -10.91
CA ARG A 101 10.07 13.72 -10.19
C ARG A 101 10.41 13.11 -8.83
N GLN A 102 9.41 12.80 -8.00
CA GLN A 102 9.62 12.18 -6.69
C GLN A 102 10.33 10.83 -6.83
N ARG A 103 9.92 10.00 -7.79
CA ARG A 103 10.51 8.68 -8.05
C ARG A 103 11.97 8.80 -8.48
N ARG A 104 12.30 9.79 -9.30
CA ARG A 104 13.68 10.06 -9.73
C ARG A 104 14.59 10.48 -8.56
N LEU A 105 14.07 11.21 -7.57
CA LEU A 105 14.84 11.60 -6.39
C LEU A 105 15.15 10.41 -5.48
N VAL A 106 14.20 9.50 -5.32
CA VAL A 106 14.34 8.34 -4.41
C VAL A 106 15.06 7.15 -5.07
N SER A 107 14.92 6.97 -6.39
CA SER A 107 15.48 5.81 -7.11
C SER A 107 16.98 5.53 -6.89
N PRO A 108 17.87 6.52 -6.72
CA PRO A 108 19.29 6.26 -6.44
C PRO A 108 19.52 5.42 -5.17
N ALA A 109 18.68 5.56 -4.14
CA ALA A 109 18.78 4.75 -2.93
C ALA A 109 18.52 3.25 -3.17
N PHE A 110 17.96 2.89 -4.32
CA PHE A 110 17.62 1.52 -4.69
C PHE A 110 18.47 0.99 -5.85
N HIS A 111 19.63 1.59 -6.14
CA HIS A 111 20.54 1.08 -7.15
C HIS A 111 21.28 -0.19 -6.69
N ARG A 112 21.73 -1.04 -7.62
CA ARG A 112 22.36 -2.35 -7.33
C ARG A 112 23.40 -2.35 -6.19
N PRO A 113 24.41 -1.46 -6.15
CA PRO A 113 25.37 -1.43 -5.05
C PRO A 113 24.76 -1.20 -3.66
N GLN A 114 23.68 -0.42 -3.59
CA GLN A 114 22.99 -0.10 -2.34
C GLN A 114 22.11 -1.27 -1.91
N LEU A 115 21.40 -1.89 -2.86
CA LEU A 115 20.64 -3.11 -2.62
C LEU A 115 21.53 -4.26 -2.09
N ALA A 116 22.77 -4.37 -2.58
CA ALA A 116 23.72 -5.36 -2.06
C ALA A 116 24.06 -5.11 -0.58
N LYS A 117 24.23 -3.85 -0.17
CA LYS A 117 24.41 -3.49 1.24
C LYS A 117 23.15 -3.79 2.05
N PHE A 118 21.98 -3.46 1.51
CA PHE A 118 20.70 -3.74 2.16
C PHE A 118 20.52 -5.23 2.41
N ALA A 119 20.85 -6.09 1.44
CA ALA A 119 20.74 -7.53 1.60
C ALA A 119 21.61 -8.08 2.74
N VAL A 120 22.82 -7.54 2.94
CA VAL A 120 23.68 -7.92 4.07
C VAL A 120 23.04 -7.52 5.40
N THR A 121 22.59 -6.26 5.52
CA THR A 121 21.91 -5.77 6.73
C THR A 121 20.62 -6.53 7.02
N MET A 122 19.83 -6.84 5.99
CA MET A 122 18.61 -7.65 6.10
C MET A 122 18.92 -9.05 6.65
N GLY A 123 19.96 -9.71 6.14
CA GLY A 123 20.39 -11.02 6.62
C GLY A 123 20.86 -11.00 8.07
N GLN A 124 21.61 -9.97 8.47
CA GLN A 124 22.05 -9.79 9.86
C GLN A 124 20.87 -9.60 10.81
N ILE A 125 19.96 -8.69 10.50
CA ILE A 125 18.78 -8.42 11.35
C ILE A 125 17.87 -9.65 11.44
N ALA A 126 17.67 -10.37 10.32
CA ALA A 126 16.89 -11.60 10.32
C ALA A 126 17.53 -12.68 11.20
N ALA A 127 18.86 -12.86 11.11
CA ALA A 127 19.59 -13.81 11.95
C ALA A 127 19.47 -13.45 13.43
N GLU A 128 19.67 -12.18 13.79
CA GLU A 128 19.52 -11.68 15.17
C GLU A 128 18.11 -11.88 15.72
N GLU A 129 17.06 -11.65 14.93
CA GLU A 129 15.68 -11.92 15.36
C GLU A 129 15.50 -13.41 15.61
N THR A 130 15.96 -14.30 14.71
CA THR A 130 15.80 -15.74 14.90
C THR A 130 16.66 -16.30 16.03
N ASP A 131 17.84 -15.74 16.28
CA ASP A 131 18.71 -16.13 17.40
C ASP A 131 18.10 -15.77 18.76
N SER A 132 17.18 -14.80 18.80
CA SER A 132 16.44 -14.44 20.02
C SER A 132 15.31 -15.41 20.35
N TRP A 133 14.93 -16.29 19.43
CA TRP A 133 13.82 -17.21 19.63
C TRP A 133 14.21 -18.35 20.56
N VAL A 134 13.33 -18.65 21.51
CA VAL A 134 13.50 -19.76 22.43
C VAL A 134 12.83 -20.99 21.83
N ALA A 135 13.54 -22.12 21.78
CA ALA A 135 12.99 -23.38 21.30
C ALA A 135 11.69 -23.72 22.04
N GLU A 136 10.73 -24.31 21.32
CA GLU A 136 9.43 -24.74 21.85
C GLU A 136 8.54 -23.60 22.38
N THR A 137 8.85 -22.34 22.06
CA THR A 137 7.94 -21.22 22.34
C THR A 137 7.10 -20.83 21.12
N VAL A 138 5.84 -20.45 21.38
CA VAL A 138 4.97 -19.85 20.37
C VAL A 138 5.29 -18.37 20.29
N ILE A 139 5.55 -17.89 19.08
CA ILE A 139 5.77 -16.47 18.80
C ILE A 139 4.60 -15.90 18.00
N ASP A 140 4.35 -14.61 18.19
CA ASP A 140 3.52 -13.84 17.27
C ASP A 140 4.35 -13.50 16.02
N ALA A 141 4.11 -14.23 14.93
CA ALA A 141 4.82 -14.05 13.67
C ALA A 141 4.55 -12.66 13.06
N HIS A 142 3.35 -12.11 13.20
CA HIS A 142 3.03 -10.79 12.66
C HIS A 142 3.83 -9.71 13.39
N ALA A 143 3.82 -9.72 14.73
CA ALA A 143 4.61 -8.79 15.51
C ALA A 143 6.12 -8.92 15.26
N ALA A 144 6.63 -10.15 15.13
CA ALA A 144 8.04 -10.40 14.82
C ALA A 144 8.45 -9.89 13.43
N MET A 145 7.63 -10.15 12.41
CA MET A 145 7.89 -9.65 11.05
C MET A 145 7.81 -8.13 10.98
N THR A 146 6.82 -7.50 11.65
CA THR A 146 6.69 -6.04 11.70
C THR A 146 7.91 -5.39 12.36
N ARG A 147 8.35 -5.91 13.53
CA ARG A 147 9.60 -5.42 14.17
C ARG A 147 10.81 -5.59 13.26
N THR A 148 10.97 -6.76 12.64
CA THR A 148 12.08 -7.06 11.74
C THR A 148 12.09 -6.13 10.53
N ALA A 149 10.93 -5.91 9.89
CA ALA A 149 10.80 -5.00 8.77
C ALA A 149 11.13 -3.56 9.15
N MET A 150 10.67 -3.10 10.31
CA MET A 150 11.00 -1.76 10.83
C MET A 150 12.49 -1.59 11.11
N ARG A 151 13.14 -2.60 11.72
CA ARG A 151 14.60 -2.64 11.92
C ARG A 151 15.34 -2.52 10.60
N ILE A 152 14.92 -3.29 9.60
CA ILE A 152 15.49 -3.26 8.25
C ILE A 152 15.34 -1.88 7.64
N VAL A 153 14.13 -1.31 7.64
CA VAL A 153 13.86 0.02 7.06
C VAL A 153 14.68 1.10 7.75
N GLY A 154 14.70 1.14 9.08
CA GLY A 154 15.53 2.08 9.85
C GLY A 154 17.01 1.98 9.51
N SER A 155 17.55 0.76 9.54
CA SER A 155 18.98 0.53 9.33
C SER A 155 19.40 0.80 7.88
N THR A 156 18.56 0.47 6.90
CA THR A 156 18.90 0.56 5.47
C THR A 156 18.58 1.92 4.86
N LEU A 157 17.39 2.48 5.12
CA LEU A 157 16.95 3.71 4.48
C LEU A 157 17.34 4.97 5.25
N PHE A 158 17.47 4.87 6.58
CA PHE A 158 17.74 6.00 7.47
C PHE A 158 19.09 5.92 8.19
N GLY A 159 19.71 4.74 8.25
CA GLY A 159 20.92 4.51 9.03
C GLY A 159 20.71 4.75 10.52
N LEU A 160 19.49 4.50 11.03
CA LEU A 160 19.08 4.74 12.41
C LEU A 160 18.44 3.48 13.01
N ASP A 161 18.55 3.35 14.32
CA ASP A 161 17.74 2.40 15.07
C ASP A 161 16.35 3.00 15.32
N VAL A 162 15.35 2.48 14.61
CA VAL A 162 13.94 2.88 14.73
C VAL A 162 13.09 1.81 15.44
N THR A 163 13.73 0.85 16.13
CA THR A 163 13.03 -0.23 16.85
C THR A 163 12.02 0.27 17.86
N GLY A 164 12.37 1.33 18.60
CA GLY A 164 11.51 1.92 19.63
C GLY A 164 10.17 2.44 19.10
N ASP A 165 10.12 2.84 17.82
CA ASP A 165 8.91 3.35 17.17
C ASP A 165 8.16 2.27 16.37
N ALA A 166 8.70 1.05 16.26
CA ALA A 166 8.13 0.00 15.40
C ALA A 166 6.68 -0.34 15.74
N ALA A 167 6.34 -0.41 17.03
CA ALA A 167 4.97 -0.69 17.47
C ALA A 167 4.00 0.45 17.11
N ARG A 168 4.43 1.71 17.28
CA ARG A 168 3.65 2.91 16.95
C ARG A 168 3.40 3.01 15.45
N VAL A 169 4.44 2.81 14.65
CA VAL A 169 4.34 2.79 13.19
C VAL A 169 3.46 1.65 12.70
N GLY A 170 3.57 0.45 13.29
CA GLY A 170 2.70 -0.69 12.98
C GLY A 170 1.23 -0.36 13.18
N VAL A 171 0.86 0.13 14.38
CA VAL A 171 -0.53 0.52 14.70
C VAL A 171 -1.04 1.61 13.75
N ALA A 172 -0.24 2.61 13.45
CA ALA A 172 -0.63 3.69 12.55
C ALA A 172 -0.83 3.20 11.11
N LEU A 173 0.06 2.35 10.59
CA LEU A 173 -0.09 1.77 9.25
C LEU A 173 -1.32 0.86 9.15
N ASP A 174 -1.56 0.00 10.15
CA ASP A 174 -2.74 -0.86 10.20
C ASP A 174 -4.03 -0.02 10.22
N GLY A 175 -4.04 1.06 11.00
CA GLY A 175 -5.16 2.01 11.04
C GLY A 175 -5.40 2.69 9.70
N VAL A 176 -4.35 3.19 9.04
CA VAL A 176 -4.48 3.82 7.71
C VAL A 176 -5.01 2.82 6.68
N LEU A 177 -4.50 1.59 6.67
CA LEU A 177 -4.95 0.54 5.76
C LEU A 177 -6.42 0.16 6.02
N ALA A 178 -6.83 -0.01 7.27
CA ALA A 178 -8.21 -0.32 7.64
C ALA A 178 -9.20 0.76 7.19
N ILE A 179 -8.76 2.02 7.20
CA ILE A 179 -9.57 3.19 6.89
C ILE A 179 -9.63 3.44 5.38
N SER A 180 -8.57 3.11 4.64
CA SER A 180 -8.46 3.36 3.18
C SER A 180 -9.61 2.80 2.35
N ASN A 181 -10.04 1.56 2.63
CA ASN A 181 -11.16 0.93 1.93
C ASN A 181 -12.50 1.60 2.28
N ARG A 182 -12.64 2.13 3.50
CA ARG A 182 -13.87 2.79 3.99
C ARG A 182 -14.02 4.23 3.51
N LEU A 183 -12.98 4.79 2.89
CA LEU A 183 -13.02 6.11 2.24
C LEU A 183 -13.59 6.07 0.81
N LEU A 184 -13.81 4.87 0.25
CA LEU A 184 -14.41 4.73 -1.07
C LEU A 184 -15.87 5.21 -1.05
N PRO A 185 -16.35 5.90 -2.11
CA PRO A 185 -17.74 6.33 -2.19
C PRO A 185 -18.74 5.17 -2.05
N LEU A 186 -18.40 3.99 -2.58
CA LEU A 186 -19.22 2.78 -2.45
C LEU A 186 -19.32 2.29 -1.00
N ALA A 187 -18.32 2.52 -0.16
CA ALA A 187 -18.38 2.16 1.26
C ALA A 187 -19.47 2.97 1.99
N GLN A 188 -19.64 4.25 1.64
CA GLN A 188 -20.70 5.08 2.22
C GLN A 188 -22.09 4.57 1.87
N LEU A 189 -22.29 4.08 0.63
CA LEU A 189 -23.59 3.55 0.18
C LEU A 189 -24.04 2.32 0.97
N VAL A 190 -23.10 1.55 1.51
CA VAL A 190 -23.39 0.34 2.31
C VAL A 190 -23.22 0.57 3.82
N GLY A 191 -23.15 1.84 4.26
CA GLY A 191 -22.99 2.18 5.67
C GLY A 191 -21.64 1.79 6.28
N GLN A 192 -20.65 1.46 5.45
CA GLN A 192 -19.27 1.14 5.82
C GLN A 192 -18.34 2.35 5.76
N GLY A 193 -18.88 3.55 5.50
CA GLY A 193 -18.12 4.81 5.54
C GLY A 193 -17.56 5.11 6.94
N LEU A 194 -16.58 6.00 7.00
CA LEU A 194 -16.02 6.46 8.29
C LEU A 194 -16.94 7.46 8.98
N SER A 195 -17.13 7.28 10.28
CA SER A 195 -17.71 8.28 11.15
C SER A 195 -16.73 9.46 11.37
N PRO A 196 -17.22 10.64 11.80
CA PRO A 196 -16.36 11.78 12.14
C PRO A 196 -15.29 11.45 13.19
N ASP A 197 -15.62 10.61 14.16
CA ASP A 197 -14.68 10.19 15.22
C ASP A 197 -13.55 9.32 14.64
N GLU A 198 -13.88 8.42 13.72
CA GLU A 198 -12.88 7.59 13.02
C GLU A 198 -11.98 8.43 12.10
N GLN A 199 -12.51 9.50 11.50
CA GLN A 199 -11.70 10.45 10.71
C GLN A 199 -10.72 11.22 11.60
N SER A 200 -11.15 11.64 12.80
CA SER A 200 -10.29 12.30 13.79
C SER A 200 -9.20 11.36 14.31
N ALA A 201 -9.55 10.11 14.62
CA ALA A 201 -8.59 9.08 15.01
C ALA A 201 -7.56 8.79 13.90
N ALA A 202 -8.01 8.73 12.64
CA ALA A 202 -7.09 8.60 11.49
C ALA A 202 -6.09 9.76 11.42
N ALA A 203 -6.58 10.98 11.63
CA ALA A 203 -5.74 12.18 11.63
C ALA A 203 -4.67 12.13 12.72
N GLN A 204 -5.00 11.60 13.90
CA GLN A 204 -4.04 11.41 14.99
C GLN A 204 -2.97 10.36 14.63
N LEU A 205 -3.33 9.25 14.00
CA LEU A 205 -2.37 8.24 13.57
C LEU A 205 -1.37 8.78 12.53
N ILE A 206 -1.82 9.65 11.62
CA ILE A 206 -0.91 10.33 10.68
C ILE A 206 0.03 11.26 11.43
N ALA A 207 -0.50 12.06 12.37
CA ALA A 207 0.33 12.97 13.15
C ALA A 207 1.41 12.20 13.93
N GLU A 208 1.10 11.01 14.45
CA GLU A 208 2.10 10.14 15.08
C GLU A 208 3.18 9.66 14.10
N LEU A 209 2.81 9.30 12.86
CA LEU A 209 3.79 8.96 11.82
C LEU A 209 4.67 10.15 11.46
N ASP A 210 4.08 11.34 11.32
CA ASP A 210 4.80 12.58 11.03
C ASP A 210 5.78 12.94 12.17
N ASP A 211 5.40 12.72 13.43
CA ASP A 211 6.28 12.92 14.58
C ASP A 211 7.48 11.97 14.56
N VAL A 212 7.26 10.69 14.21
CA VAL A 212 8.36 9.71 14.05
C VAL A 212 9.30 10.14 12.92
N ILE A 213 8.75 10.55 11.77
CA ILE A 213 9.54 11.04 10.63
C ILE A 213 10.31 12.31 11.01
N ALA A 214 9.69 13.25 11.71
CA ALA A 214 10.34 14.46 12.20
C ALA A 214 11.49 14.13 13.16
N GLY A 215 11.31 13.15 14.04
CA GLY A 215 12.36 12.62 14.91
C GLY A 215 13.54 12.05 14.13
N ILE A 216 13.27 11.22 13.12
CA ILE A 216 14.29 10.67 12.21
C ILE A 216 15.07 11.79 11.50
N ILE A 217 14.38 12.78 10.95
CA ILE A 217 15.00 13.93 10.28
C ILE A 217 15.87 14.73 11.25
N ALA A 218 15.40 14.98 12.47
CA ALA A 218 16.14 15.71 13.48
C ALA A 218 17.43 14.99 13.90
N GLN A 219 17.34 13.68 14.18
CA GLN A 219 18.51 12.86 14.50
C GLN A 219 19.53 12.86 13.36
N ARG A 220 19.07 12.77 12.11
CA ARG A 220 19.96 12.73 10.95
C ARG A 220 20.64 14.06 10.67
N ARG A 221 19.95 15.18 10.91
CA ARG A 221 20.57 16.52 10.84
C ARG A 221 21.63 16.74 11.92
N ALA A 222 21.46 16.15 13.10
CA ALA A 222 22.42 16.25 14.20
C ALA A 222 23.68 15.40 13.99
N ALA A 223 23.57 14.26 13.29
CA ALA A 223 24.68 13.37 12.97
C ALA A 223 24.69 12.99 11.49
N PRO A 224 25.29 13.84 10.61
CA PRO A 224 25.40 13.55 9.18
C PRO A 224 26.21 12.27 8.97
N GLY A 225 25.60 11.26 8.37
CA GLY A 225 26.25 10.00 8.02
C GLY A 225 26.41 9.81 6.52
N ASP A 226 26.67 8.56 6.12
CA ASP A 226 26.78 8.14 4.71
C ASP A 226 25.48 8.44 3.91
N ARG A 227 25.58 8.54 2.58
CA ARG A 227 24.40 8.82 1.72
C ARG A 227 23.28 7.79 1.94
N ASP A 228 22.14 8.27 2.41
CA ASP A 228 20.89 7.54 2.63
C ASP A 228 19.70 8.25 1.97
N VAL A 229 18.47 7.72 2.14
CA VAL A 229 17.28 8.30 1.51
C VAL A 229 17.02 9.74 1.98
N VAL A 230 17.24 10.03 3.26
CA VAL A 230 16.99 11.35 3.84
C VAL A 230 17.95 12.38 3.24
N SER A 231 19.22 12.03 3.10
CA SER A 231 20.25 12.88 2.48
C SER A 231 20.00 13.17 0.99
N LEU A 232 19.18 12.37 0.30
CA LEU A 232 18.78 12.61 -1.09
C LEU A 232 17.55 13.53 -1.21
N LEU A 233 16.82 13.72 -0.13
CA LEU A 233 15.57 14.47 -0.08
C LEU A 233 15.70 15.84 0.62
N THR A 234 16.78 16.06 1.37
CA THR A 234 17.12 17.34 2.02
C THR A 234 18.25 18.05 1.30
#